data_AF-A0A920MQ61-F1
#
_entry.id   AF-A0A920MQ61-F1
#
_cell.length_a   1.000
_cell.length_b   1.000
_cell.length_c   1.000
_cell.angle_alpha   90.00
_cell.angle_beta   90.00
_cell.angle_gamma   90.00
#
_symmetry.space_group_name_H-M   'P 1'
#
loop_
_entity.id
_entity.type
_entity.pdbx_description
1 polymer ?
#
loop_
_entity_poly.entity_id
_entity_poly.type
_entity_poly.pdbx_seq_one_letter_code
_entity_poly.pdbx_strand_id
1 'polypeptide(L)' 'MTGNESAKIIYKRGRPWSGEWTTWYPDGSKKESGSYKDGEKQSPWTAWYDNGQKKYVVHLKTI' A
#
# COMPACT_ATOMS: atom_id res chain seq x y z
N MET A 1 -15.16 18.82 12.74
CA MET A 1 -14.19 18.25 13.70
C MET A 1 -13.28 17.31 12.94
N THR A 2 -12.02 17.68 12.83
CA THR A 2 -10.94 17.01 12.10
C THR A 2 -10.55 15.71 12.77
N GLY A 3 -10.94 14.59 12.18
CA GLY A 3 -10.47 13.25 12.54
C GLY A 3 -9.80 12.62 11.32
N ASN A 4 -8.70 13.19 10.85
CA ASN A 4 -7.82 12.50 9.91
C ASN A 4 -7.07 11.45 10.71
N GLU A 5 -7.73 10.32 10.98
CA GLU A 5 -7.11 9.14 11.57
C GLU A 5 -6.11 8.60 10.54
N SER A 6 -4.87 9.08 10.65
CA SER A 6 -3.74 8.68 9.84
C SER A 6 -3.70 7.16 9.81
N ALA A 7 -3.82 6.61 8.60
CA ALA A 7 -3.86 5.19 8.32
C ALA A 7 -2.69 4.47 9.01
N LYS A 8 -2.94 3.96 10.22
CA LYS A 8 -1.96 3.20 10.97
C LYS A 8 -2.04 1.78 10.46
N ILE A 9 -1.00 1.36 9.75
CA ILE A 9 -0.90 -0.04 9.40
C ILE A 9 -0.74 -0.88 10.68
N ILE A 10 -1.62 -1.85 10.82
CA ILE A 10 -1.65 -2.82 11.92
C ILE A 10 -0.72 -3.95 11.52
N TYR A 11 0.21 -4.31 12.39
CA TYR A 11 1.07 -5.48 12.20
C TYR A 11 0.63 -6.63 13.08
N LYS A 12 0.70 -7.85 12.56
CA LYS A 12 0.49 -9.10 13.30
C LYS A 12 1.66 -10.02 13.04
N ARG A 13 2.36 -10.46 14.09
CA ARG A 13 3.58 -11.30 14.00
C ARG A 13 4.65 -10.70 13.07
N GLY A 14 4.83 -9.38 13.13
CA GLY A 14 5.80 -8.65 12.31
C GLY A 14 5.44 -8.49 10.83
N ARG A 15 4.21 -8.84 10.40
CA ARG A 15 3.73 -8.65 9.03
C ARG A 15 2.57 -7.66 8.98
N PRO A 16 2.45 -6.84 7.93
CA PRO A 16 1.25 -6.05 7.66
C PRO A 16 -0.01 -6.90 7.74
N TRP A 17 -0.99 -6.47 8.52
CA TRP A 17 -2.26 -7.14 8.71
C TRP A 17 -3.41 -6.33 8.14
N SER A 18 -3.51 -5.05 8.50
CA SER A 18 -4.61 -4.20 8.01
C SER A 18 -4.19 -2.74 7.95
N GLY A 19 -4.61 -2.02 6.91
CA GLY A 19 -4.37 -0.59 6.75
C GLY A 19 -3.57 -0.23 5.49
N GLU A 20 -3.42 1.07 5.25
CA GLU A 20 -2.68 1.59 4.10
C GLU A 20 -1.19 1.28 4.22
N TRP A 21 -0.60 0.86 3.12
CA TRP A 21 0.81 0.59 2.96
C TRP A 21 1.36 1.49 1.88
N THR A 22 2.48 2.15 2.17
CA THR A 22 3.26 2.85 1.16
C THR A 22 4.73 2.62 1.43
N THR A 23 5.47 2.24 0.39
CA THR A 23 6.93 2.17 0.42
C THR A 23 7.50 3.19 -0.55
N TRP A 24 8.71 3.64 -0.24
CA TRP A 24 9.38 4.71 -0.95
C TRP A 24 10.77 4.23 -1.42
N TYR A 25 11.23 4.76 -2.52
CA TYR A 25 12.62 4.66 -2.95
C TYR A 25 13.52 5.55 -2.06
N PRO A 26 14.85 5.38 -2.08
CA PRO A 26 15.79 6.20 -1.30
C PRO A 26 15.70 7.70 -1.60
N ASP A 27 15.24 8.06 -2.80
CA ASP A 27 15.02 9.45 -3.23
C ASP A 27 13.69 10.04 -2.73
N GLY A 28 12.89 9.26 -1.99
CA GLY A 28 11.58 9.67 -1.49
C GLY A 28 10.43 9.56 -2.50
N SER A 29 10.67 8.99 -3.69
CA SER A 29 9.60 8.71 -4.65
C SER A 29 8.82 7.44 -4.29
N LYS A 30 7.52 7.39 -4.62
CA LYS A 30 6.67 6.23 -4.28
C LYS A 30 7.18 5.00 -5.01
N LYS A 31 7.39 3.91 -4.28
CA LYS A 31 7.77 2.61 -4.83
C LYS A 31 6.58 1.69 -4.98
N GLU A 32 5.80 1.55 -3.91
CA GLU A 32 4.54 0.78 -3.93
C GLU A 32 3.51 1.39 -2.98
N SER A 33 2.24 1.24 -3.30
CA SER A 33 1.12 1.69 -2.47
C SER A 33 -0.08 0.77 -2.65
N GLY A 34 -0.80 0.56 -1.56
CA GLY A 34 -2.05 -0.18 -1.52
C GLY A 34 -2.52 -0.32 -0.09
N SER A 35 -3.42 -1.25 0.17
CA SER A 35 -3.86 -1.56 1.52
C SER A 35 -3.76 -3.04 1.81
N TYR A 36 -3.64 -3.37 3.09
CA TYR A 36 -3.81 -4.73 3.59
C TYR A 36 -5.15 -4.85 4.29
N LYS A 37 -5.76 -6.03 4.21
CA LYS A 37 -6.88 -6.45 5.04
C LYS A 37 -6.70 -7.93 5.36
N ASP A 38 -6.76 -8.26 6.64
CA ASP A 38 -6.57 -9.62 7.17
C ASP A 38 -5.27 -10.32 6.70
N GLY A 39 -4.20 -9.55 6.54
CA GLY A 39 -2.89 -10.02 6.10
C GLY A 39 -2.74 -10.12 4.58
N GLU A 40 -3.80 -9.81 3.82
CA GLU A 40 -3.81 -9.90 2.36
C GLU A 40 -3.79 -8.52 1.71
N LYS A 41 -3.03 -8.40 0.61
CA LYS A 41 -3.00 -7.19 -0.21
C LYS A 41 -4.37 -7.00 -0.87
N GLN A 42 -4.91 -5.80 -0.74
CA GLN A 42 -6.16 -5.42 -1.35
C GLN A 42 -5.92 -4.71 -2.68
N SER A 43 -6.92 -4.81 -3.54
CA SER A 43 -6.99 -4.08 -4.80
C SER A 43 -7.48 -2.64 -4.57
N PRO A 44 -6.92 -1.63 -5.26
CA PRO A 44 -5.81 -1.72 -6.19
C PRO A 44 -4.44 -1.68 -5.48
N TRP A 45 -3.49 -2.49 -5.96
CA TRP A 45 -2.08 -2.37 -5.57
C TRP A 45 -1.28 -1.75 -6.70
N THR A 46 -0.61 -0.63 -6.44
CA THR A 46 0.19 0.06 -7.46
C THR A 46 1.67 -0.01 -7.11
N ALA A 47 2.50 -0.28 -8.12
CA ALA A 47 3.94 -0.13 -8.05
C ALA A 47 4.42 0.86 -9.10
N TRP A 48 5.50 1.57 -8.80
CA TRP A 48 6.15 2.52 -9.71
C TRP A 48 7.62 2.15 -9.91
N TYR A 49 8.17 2.51 -11.06
CA TYR A 49 9.61 2.58 -11.26
C TYR A 49 10.20 3.79 -10.51
N ASP A 50 11.52 3.79 -10.35
CA ASP A 50 12.29 4.92 -9.79
C ASP A 50 12.03 6.24 -10.54
N ASN A 51 11.80 6.17 -11.85
CA ASN A 51 11.41 7.32 -12.67
C ASN A 51 9.97 7.83 -12.43
N GLY A 52 9.24 7.26 -11.47
CA GLY A 52 7.86 7.63 -11.13
C GLY A 52 6.79 7.11 -12.09
N GLN A 53 7.14 6.38 -13.14
CA GLN A 53 6.16 5.75 -14.04
C GLN A 53 5.54 4.53 -13.37
N LYS A 54 4.23 4.32 -13.58
CA LYS A 54 3.53 3.14 -13.07
C LYS A 54 4.14 1.89 -13.69
N LYS A 55 4.65 1.01 -12.84
CA LYS A 55 5.19 -0.29 -13.22
C LYS A 55 4.08 -1.30 -13.44
N TYR A 56 3.15 -1.39 -12.48
CA TYR A 56 1.91 -2.15 -12.63
C TYR A 56 0.85 -1.64 -11.67
N VAL A 57 -0.40 -1.92 -12.00
CA VAL A 57 -1.54 -1.81 -11.09
C VAL A 57 -2.25 -3.15 -11.07
N VAL A 58 -2.24 -3.84 -9.94
CA VAL A 58 -3.01 -5.06 -9.75
C VAL A 58 -4.41 -4.68 -9.32
N HIS A 59 -5.39 -5.05 -10.13
CA HIS A 59 -6.79 -5.05 -9.72
C HIS A 59 -7.20 -6.49 -9.45
N LEU A 60 -7.31 -6.88 -8.19
CA LEU A 60 -7.91 -8.17 -7.82
C LEU A 60 -9.40 -8.06 -8.16
N LYS A 61 -9.83 -8.74 -9.22
CA LYS A 61 -11.24 -8.95 -9.50
C LYS A 61 -11.71 -10.05 -8.56
N THR A 62 -12.55 -9.71 -7.61
CA THR A 62 -13.38 -10.71 -6.91
C THR A 62 -14.27 -11.35 -7.98
N ILE A 63 -14.11 -12.67 -8.19
CA ILE A 63 -14.93 -13.48 -9.10
C ILE A 63 -16.23 -13.83 -8.39
#